data_AF-A0A7W0FCA1-F1
#
_entry.id   AF-A0A7W0FCA1-F1
#
_cell.length_a   1.000
_cell.length_b   1.000
_cell.length_c   1.000
_cell.angle_alpha   90.00
_cell.angle_beta   90.00
_cell.angle_gamma   90.00
#
_symmetry.space_group_name_H-M   'P 1'
#
loop_
_entity.id
_entity.type
_entity.pdbx_description
1 polymer ?
#
loop_
_entity_poly.entity_id
_entity_poly.type
_entity_poly.pdbx_seq_one_letter_code
_entity_poly.pdbx_strand_id
1 'polypeptide(L)' 'MLVRMTVEGLLFDPRSSMYILLLKDAEGTATLPIWIGKPEADSIALALGKIVTPRPLTHDLIKNMAHNLKMKITKVAVTE' A
#
# COMPACT_ATOMS: atom_id res chain seq x y z
N MET A 1 10.22 3.23 18.52
CA MET A 1 9.06 2.33 18.73
C MET A 1 8.28 2.26 17.42
N LEU A 2 7.76 1.10 17.02
CA LEU A 2 6.92 1.01 15.81
C LEU A 2 5.48 1.41 16.15
N VAL A 3 4.88 2.27 15.32
CA VAL A 3 3.47 2.66 15.42
C VAL A 3 2.66 1.85 14.41
N ARG A 4 1.57 1.22 14.84
CA ARG A 4 0.68 0.50 13.93
C ARG A 4 -0.13 1.52 13.13
N MET A 5 -0.02 1.42 11.81
CA MET A 5 -0.74 2.30 10.90
C MET A 5 -1.60 1.50 9.91
N THR A 6 -2.68 2.12 9.44
CA THR A 6 -3.58 1.61 8.42
C THR A 6 -3.62 2.57 7.24
N VAL A 7 -3.84 2.03 6.04
CA VAL A 7 -4.07 2.85 4.85
C VAL A 7 -5.45 3.49 4.95
N GLU A 8 -5.48 4.82 5.05
CA GLU A 8 -6.72 5.61 5.03
C GLU A 8 -7.18 5.81 3.58
N GLY A 9 -6.24 6.12 2.67
CA GLY A 9 -6.56 6.35 1.26
C GLY A 9 -5.41 6.92 0.44
N LEU A 10 -5.75 7.29 -0.79
CA LEU A 10 -4.85 7.90 -1.78
C LEU A 10 -5.40 9.27 -2.19
N LEU A 11 -4.54 10.27 -2.23
CA LEU A 11 -4.83 11.59 -2.81
C LEU A 11 -3.95 11.84 -4.03
N PHE A 12 -4.39 12.68 -4.95
CA PHE A 12 -3.58 13.12 -6.09
C PHE A 12 -3.12 14.57 -5.86
N ASP A 13 -1.82 14.82 -5.93
CA ASP A 13 -1.27 16.18 -5.92
C ASP A 13 -1.02 16.65 -7.37
N PRO A 14 -1.85 17.56 -7.91
CA PRO A 14 -1.71 18.03 -9.27
C PRO A 14 -0.44 18.87 -9.51
N ARG A 15 0.18 19.40 -8.45
CA ARG A 15 1.39 20.25 -8.58
C ARG A 15 2.63 19.42 -8.87
N SER A 16 2.75 18.27 -8.22
CA SER A 16 3.87 17.34 -8.43
C SER A 16 3.54 16.19 -9.38
N SER A 17 2.27 16.05 -9.78
CA SER A 17 1.78 14.90 -10.55
C SER A 17 2.09 13.56 -9.86
N MET A 18 2.09 13.55 -8.52
CA MET A 18 2.33 12.37 -7.69
C MET A 18 1.08 12.05 -6.85
N TYR A 19 1.03 10.85 -6.31
CA TYR A 19 -0.02 10.43 -5.38
C TYR A 19 0.50 10.46 -3.95
N ILE A 20 -0.38 10.74 -3.01
CA ILE A 20 -0.09 10.75 -1.58
C ILE A 20 -0.87 9.59 -0.95
N LEU A 21 -0.14 8.59 -0.45
CA LEU A 21 -0.67 7.54 0.40
C LEU A 21 -0.78 8.07 1.83
N LEU A 22 -1.98 8.12 2.37
CA LEU A 22 -2.22 8.51 3.75
C LEU A 22 -2.26 7.27 4.64
N LEU A 23 -1.30 7.19 5.55
CA LEU A 23 -1.31 6.22 6.64
C LEU A 23 -1.80 6.91 7.91
N LYS A 24 -2.68 6.24 8.66
CA LYS A 24 -3.26 6.75 9.90
C LYS A 24 -2.97 5.77 11.03
N ASP A 25 -2.68 6.28 12.22
CA ASP A 25 -2.59 5.44 13.41
C ASP A 25 -3.97 4.88 13.81
N ALA A 26 -3.98 3.87 14.67
CA ALA A 26 -5.21 3.23 15.13
C ALA A 26 -6.16 4.19 15.86
N GLU A 27 -5.63 5.22 16.52
CA GLU A 27 -6.43 6.21 17.28
C GLU A 27 -6.82 7.43 16.44
N GLY A 28 -6.29 7.56 15.22
CA GLY A 28 -6.54 8.69 14.33
C GLY A 28 -5.85 10.00 14.74
N THR A 29 -4.94 9.96 15.69
CA THR A 29 -4.21 11.11 16.22
C THR A 29 -3.03 11.53 15.34
N ALA A 30 -2.49 10.59 14.56
CA ALA A 30 -1.31 10.80 13.73
C ALA A 30 -1.55 10.32 12.31
N THR A 31 -1.11 11.12 11.33
CA THR A 31 -1.15 10.77 9.91
C THR A 31 0.24 10.91 9.30
N LEU A 32 0.65 9.91 8.54
CA LEU A 32 1.90 9.89 7.78
C LEU A 32 1.58 9.91 6.28
N PRO A 33 1.82 11.03 5.59
CA PRO A 33 1.73 11.09 4.13
C PRO A 33 3.00 10.52 3.48
N ILE A 34 2.84 9.66 2.48
CA ILE A 34 3.93 9.11 1.67
C ILE A 34 3.66 9.41 0.20
N TRP A 35 4.58 10.10 -0.47
CA TRP A 35 4.48 10.36 -1.90
C TRP A 35 4.91 9.14 -2.70
N ILE A 36 4.07 8.72 -3.65
CA ILE A 36 4.29 7.58 -4.52
C ILE A 36 3.97 7.93 -5.98
N GLY A 37 4.51 7.15 -6.90
CA GLY A 37 4.23 7.29 -8.32
C GLY A 37 2.85 6.77 -8.72
N LYS A 38 2.45 7.07 -9.96
CA LYS A 38 1.23 6.56 -10.58
C LYS A 38 1.14 5.02 -10.57
N PRO A 39 2.20 4.25 -10.91
CA PRO A 39 2.12 2.78 -10.96
C PRO A 39 1.83 2.15 -9.59
N GLU A 40 2.44 2.68 -8.54
CA GLU A 40 2.23 2.23 -7.15
C GLU A 40 0.82 2.57 -6.69
N ALA A 41 0.38 3.81 -6.96
CA ALA A 41 -0.96 4.27 -6.60
C ALA A 41 -2.05 3.44 -7.27
N ASP A 42 -1.90 3.12 -8.55
CA ASP A 42 -2.86 2.27 -9.28
C ASP A 42 -2.94 0.86 -8.69
N SER A 43 -1.78 0.27 -8.37
CA SER A 43 -1.72 -1.06 -7.74
C SER A 43 -2.40 -1.08 -6.37
N ILE A 44 -2.18 -0.05 -5.56
CA ILE A 44 -2.81 0.10 -4.24
C ILE A 44 -4.32 0.35 -4.39
N ALA A 45 -4.74 1.21 -5.34
CA ALA A 45 -6.13 1.52 -5.58
C ALA A 45 -6.94 0.27 -5.98
N LEU A 46 -6.38 -0.58 -6.86
CA LEU A 46 -6.99 -1.86 -7.24
C LEU A 46 -7.16 -2.78 -6.03
N ALA A 47 -6.14 -2.87 -5.16
CA ALA A 47 -6.18 -3.69 -3.96
C ALA A 47 -7.20 -3.16 -2.93
N LEU A 48 -7.26 -1.85 -2.69
CA LEU A 48 -8.25 -1.21 -1.81
C LEU A 48 -9.68 -1.39 -2.33
N GLY A 49 -9.86 -1.28 -3.65
CA GLY A 49 -11.13 -1.55 -4.33
C GLY A 49 -11.52 -3.02 -4.38
N LYS A 50 -10.66 -3.94 -3.92
CA LYS A 50 -10.84 -5.41 -3.98
C LYS A 50 -11.18 -5.89 -5.40
N ILE A 51 -10.59 -5.25 -6.40
CA ILE A 51 -10.84 -5.56 -7.81
C ILE A 51 -10.09 -6.84 -8.17
N VAL A 52 -10.79 -7.84 -8.68
CA VAL A 52 -10.19 -9.08 -9.17
C VAL A 52 -9.79 -8.88 -10.63
N THR A 53 -8.51 -9.02 -10.91
CA THR A 53 -7.99 -8.95 -12.28
C THR A 53 -7.97 -10.33 -12.94
N PRO A 54 -8.13 -10.41 -14.28
CA PRO A 54 -8.15 -11.68 -15.01
C PRO A 54 -6.80 -12.40 -15.02
N ARG A 55 -5.71 -11.68 -14.71
CA ARG A 55 -4.35 -12.18 -14.60
C ARG A 55 -3.73 -11.61 -13.32
N PRO A 56 -2.87 -12.38 -12.62
CA PRO A 56 -2.19 -11.89 -11.43
C PRO A 56 -1.28 -10.71 -11.79
N LEU A 57 -1.37 -9.63 -11.01
CA LEU A 57 -0.47 -8.48 -11.12
C LEU A 57 0.86 -8.78 -10.41
N THR A 58 1.82 -7.86 -10.50
CA THR A 58 3.16 -8.00 -9.89
C THR A 58 3.08 -8.34 -8.39
N HIS A 59 2.21 -7.65 -7.65
CA HIS A 59 2.02 -7.90 -6.22
C HIS A 59 1.37 -9.26 -5.93
N ASP A 60 0.41 -9.68 -6.76
CA ASP A 60 -0.20 -11.02 -6.65
C ASP A 60 0.83 -12.11 -6.95
N LEU A 61 1.66 -11.91 -7.96
CA LEU A 61 2.73 -12.84 -8.30
C LEU A 61 3.71 -13.01 -7.13
N ILE A 62 4.17 -11.91 -6.52
CA ILE A 62 5.05 -11.94 -5.34
C ILE A 62 4.38 -12.69 -4.19
N LYS A 63 3.11 -12.39 -3.91
CA LYS A 63 2.32 -13.08 -2.87
C LYS A 63 2.20 -14.57 -3.14
N ASN A 64 1.92 -14.95 -4.38
CA ASN A 64 1.79 -16.35 -4.81
C ASN A 64 3.12 -17.10 -4.71
N MET A 65 4.24 -16.46 -5.07
CA MET A 65 5.58 -17.02 -4.90
C MET A 65 5.88 -17.29 -3.42
N ALA A 66 5.66 -16.30 -2.54
CA ALA A 66 5.85 -16.46 -1.11
C ALA A 66 4.97 -17.59 -0.54
N HIS A 67 3.71 -17.65 -0.95
CA HIS A 67 2.79 -18.71 -0.55
C HIS A 67 3.28 -20.11 -0.97
N ASN A 68 3.75 -20.26 -2.22
CA ASN A 68 4.27 -21.54 -2.73
C ASN A 68 5.54 -21.98 -1.98
N LEU A 69 6.33 -21.02 -1.48
CA LEU A 69 7.48 -21.27 -0.62
C LEU A 69 7.12 -21.49 0.86
N LYS A 70 5.82 -21.55 1.19
CA LYS A 70 5.30 -21.65 2.57
C LYS A 70 5.74 -20.49 3.46
N MET A 71 5.95 -19.31 2.88
CA MET A 71 6.28 -18.08 3.58
C MET A 71 5.03 -17.22 3.78
N LYS A 72 5.00 -16.47 4.89
CA LYS A 72 3.94 -15.52 5.21
C LYS A 72 4.52 -14.16 5.52
N ILE A 73 3.96 -13.11 4.90
CA ILE A 73 4.27 -11.73 5.27
C ILE A 73 3.63 -11.45 6.64
N THR A 74 4.46 -11.18 7.65
CA THR A 74 4.01 -10.96 9.04
C THR A 74 3.81 -9.48 9.36
N LYS A 75 4.67 -8.61 8.83
CA LYS A 75 4.59 -7.15 8.96
C LYS A 75 5.38 -6.45 7.85
N VAL A 76 5.03 -5.19 7.58
CA VAL A 76 5.83 -4.23 6.82
C VAL A 76 6.13 -3.07 7.76
N ALA A 77 7.38 -2.61 7.78
CA ALA A 77 7.81 -1.47 8.58
C ALA A 77 8.36 -0.41 7.63
N VAL A 78 7.85 0.82 7.74
CA VAL A 78 8.44 1.99 7.07
C VAL A 78 9.46 2.56 8.06
N THR A 79 10.73 2.49 7.67
CA THR A 79 11.87 3.07 8.39
C THR A 79 12.46 4.22 7.59
N GLU A 80 13.46 4.91 8.15
CA GLU A 80 14.16 6.06 7.54
C GLU A 80 14.54 5.83 6.08
#